data_AF-A0A067QPB1-F1
#
_entry.id   AF-A0A067QPB1-F1
#
_cell.length_a   1.000
_cell.length_b   1.000
_cell.length_c   1.000
_cell.angle_alpha   90.00
_cell.angle_beta   90.00
_cell.angle_gamma   90.00
#
_symmetry.space_group_name_H-M   'P 1'
#
loop_
_entity.id
_entity.type
_entity.pdbx_description
1 polymer ?
#
loop_
_entity_poly.entity_id
_entity_poly.type
_entity_poly.pdbx_seq_one_letter_code
_entity_poly.pdbx_strand_id
1 'polypeptide(L)'
;MGRRAKEGVGIIVDDEVDKKVSNWYPINSGIMRMDLELQEQVSVVHVCAPTEDADIIEKQQFYNDLQRVANNTAESRRKILIMGDLNSRVGNVVRTGHGVIGKYNGEKTRN
;
A
#
# COMPACT_ATOMS: atom_id res chain seq x y z
N MET A 1 -12.57 6.71 -30.12
CA MET A 1 -11.53 7.19 -29.19
C MET A 1 -11.45 6.21 -28.03
N GLY A 2 -10.32 5.53 -27.86
CA GLY A 2 -10.11 4.61 -26.73
C GLY A 2 -9.99 5.40 -25.43
N ARG A 3 -10.81 5.06 -24.44
CA ARG A 3 -10.76 5.66 -23.10
C ARG A 3 -9.48 5.16 -22.43
N ARG A 4 -8.55 6.07 -22.11
CA ARG A 4 -7.29 5.73 -21.44
C ARG A 4 -7.61 5.19 -20.04
N ALA A 5 -6.95 4.09 -19.64
CA ALA A 5 -7.03 3.61 -18.26
C ALA A 5 -6.59 4.75 -17.33
N LYS A 6 -7.40 5.03 -16.30
CA LYS A 6 -7.15 6.13 -15.35
C LYS A 6 -6.26 5.69 -14.19
N GLU A 7 -6.28 4.41 -13.85
CA GLU A 7 -5.64 3.84 -12.65
C GLU A 7 -5.13 2.42 -12.96
N GLY A 8 -4.21 1.96 -12.13
CA GLY A 8 -3.69 0.60 -12.16
C GLY A 8 -2.51 0.45 -11.20
N VAL A 9 -2.39 -0.75 -10.62
CA VAL A 9 -1.27 -1.16 -9.78
C VAL A 9 -0.71 -2.48 -10.30
N GLY A 10 0.58 -2.69 -10.08
CA GLY A 10 1.25 -3.92 -10.49
C GLY A 10 2.52 -4.14 -9.68
N ILE A 11 2.91 -5.40 -9.55
CA ILE A 11 4.15 -5.81 -8.93
C ILE A 11 4.91 -6.61 -9.98
N ILE A 12 6.13 -6.19 -10.28
CA ILE A 12 7.04 -6.90 -11.19
C ILE A 12 8.08 -7.60 -10.33
N VAL A 13 8.30 -8.88 -10.62
CA VAL A 13 9.26 -9.72 -9.92
C VAL A 13 10.09 -10.51 -10.94
N ASP A 14 11.28 -10.92 -10.53
CA ASP A 14 12.08 -11.89 -11.30
C ASP A 14 11.58 -13.33 -11.09
N ASP A 15 12.10 -14.25 -11.90
CA ASP A 15 11.74 -15.67 -11.88
C ASP A 15 12.05 -16.37 -10.54
N GLU A 16 13.01 -15.89 -9.75
CA GLU A 16 13.32 -16.48 -8.45
C GLU A 16 12.30 -16.09 -7.39
N VAL A 17 11.79 -14.86 -7.45
CA VAL A 17 10.73 -14.37 -6.57
C VAL A 17 9.38 -14.92 -7.00
N ASP A 18 9.10 -15.04 -8.30
CA ASP A 18 7.83 -15.59 -8.82
C ASP A 18 7.56 -17.01 -8.30
N LYS A 19 8.60 -17.86 -8.24
CA LYS A 19 8.52 -19.21 -7.64
C LYS A 19 8.10 -19.23 -6.17
N LYS A 20 8.21 -18.10 -5.48
CA LYS A 20 7.84 -17.95 -4.06
C LYS A 20 6.47 -17.30 -3.90
N VAL A 21 5.82 -16.87 -4.98
CA VAL A 21 4.46 -16.31 -4.94
C VAL A 21 3.46 -17.44 -4.71
N SER A 22 2.76 -17.41 -3.58
CA SER A 22 1.69 -18.38 -3.30
C SER A 22 0.32 -17.89 -3.76
N ASN A 23 0.06 -16.58 -3.70
CA ASN A 23 -1.19 -15.98 -4.14
C ASN A 23 -0.99 -14.51 -4.55
N TRP A 24 -1.94 -14.00 -5.34
CA TRP A 24 -2.12 -12.57 -5.57
C TRP A 24 -3.60 -12.20 -5.55
N TYR A 25 -3.91 -11.01 -5.08
CA TYR A 25 -5.27 -10.51 -4.88
C TYR A 25 -5.39 -9.10 -5.47
N PRO A 26 -6.15 -8.91 -6.57
CA PRO A 26 -6.46 -7.58 -7.10
C PRO A 26 -7.63 -7.00 -6.33
N ILE A 27 -7.37 -6.20 -5.29
CA ILE A 27 -8.41 -5.69 -4.39
C ILE A 27 -9.26 -4.64 -5.11
N ASN A 28 -8.61 -3.66 -5.74
CA ASN A 28 -9.24 -2.65 -6.59
C ASN A 28 -8.17 -2.03 -7.53
N SER A 29 -8.52 -0.96 -8.24
CA SER A 29 -7.63 -0.25 -9.18
C SER A 29 -6.37 0.35 -8.54
N GLY A 30 -6.38 0.59 -7.23
CA GLY A 30 -5.28 1.19 -6.47
C GLY A 30 -4.65 0.29 -5.42
N ILE A 31 -5.11 -0.95 -5.23
CA ILE A 31 -4.61 -1.87 -4.19
C ILE A 31 -4.46 -3.28 -4.75
N MET A 32 -3.26 -3.84 -4.61
CA MET A 32 -2.94 -5.23 -4.91
C MET A 32 -2.19 -5.85 -3.75
N ARG A 33 -2.48 -7.11 -3.42
CA ARG A 33 -1.70 -7.90 -2.47
C ARG A 33 -1.04 -9.07 -3.19
N MET A 34 0.20 -9.38 -2.84
CA MET A 34 0.93 -10.56 -3.27
C MET A 34 1.51 -11.26 -2.05
N ASP A 35 1.29 -12.56 -1.96
CA ASP A 35 1.77 -13.40 -0.86
C ASP A 35 3.02 -14.16 -1.29
N LEU A 36 4.07 -14.03 -0.48
CA LEU A 36 5.36 -14.69 -0.69
C LEU A 36 5.63 -15.72 0.42
N GLU A 37 5.96 -16.94 0.02
CA GLU A 37 6.46 -18.01 0.89
C GLU A 37 8.00 -17.93 0.96
N LEU A 38 8.49 -17.07 1.86
CA LEU A 38 9.91 -17.00 2.21
C LEU A 38 10.17 -17.84 3.46
N GLN A 39 11.33 -17.65 4.10
CA GLN A 39 11.58 -18.23 5.43
C GLN A 39 10.48 -17.80 6.44
N GLU A 40 10.01 -16.56 6.32
CA GLU A 40 8.81 -16.07 6.97
C GLU A 40 7.73 -15.85 5.91
N GLN A 41 6.46 -16.11 6.23
CA GLN A 41 5.37 -15.81 5.32
C GLN A 41 5.14 -14.31 5.24
N VAL A 42 5.30 -13.73 4.05
CA VAL A 42 5.18 -12.28 3.81
C VAL A 42 4.00 -12.00 2.90
N SER A 43 3.32 -10.89 3.13
CA SER A 43 2.30 -10.32 2.25
C SER A 43 2.72 -8.90 1.89
N VAL A 44 2.98 -8.67 0.60
CA VAL A 44 3.29 -7.36 0.04
C VAL A 44 1.97 -6.75 -0.44
N VAL A 45 1.59 -5.63 0.14
CA VAL A 45 0.43 -4.83 -0.28
C VAL A 45 0.96 -3.61 -1.02
N HIS A 46 0.83 -3.62 -2.35
CA HIS A 46 1.20 -2.50 -3.20
C HIS A 46 0.02 -1.55 -3.40
N VAL A 47 0.27 -0.25 -3.25
CA VAL A 47 -0.77 0.77 -3.27
C VAL A 47 -0.45 1.93 -4.21
N CYS A 48 -1.49 2.48 -4.83
CA CYS A 48 -1.51 3.78 -5.47
C CYS A 48 -2.79 4.50 -5.02
N ALA A 49 -2.66 5.33 -3.99
CA ALA A 49 -3.78 6.05 -3.38
C ALA A 49 -4.24 7.21 -4.27
N PRO A 50 -5.52 7.63 -4.16
CA PRO A 50 -6.01 8.83 -4.82
C PRO A 50 -5.18 10.06 -4.45
N THR A 51 -5.04 10.99 -5.39
CA THR A 51 -4.34 12.27 -5.17
C THR A 51 -5.11 13.18 -4.20
N GLU A 52 -4.47 14.24 -3.72
CA GLU A 52 -5.12 15.22 -2.82
C GLU A 52 -6.43 15.80 -3.39
N ASP A 53 -6.47 16.04 -4.71
CA ASP A 53 -7.62 16.60 -5.42
C ASP A 53 -8.81 15.63 -5.57
N ALA A 54 -8.65 14.36 -5.16
CA ALA A 54 -9.73 13.38 -5.19
C ALA A 54 -10.79 13.68 -4.13
N ASP A 55 -12.02 13.20 -4.37
CA ASP A 55 -13.13 13.37 -3.44
C ASP A 55 -12.80 12.72 -2.09
N ILE A 56 -13.24 13.34 -0.99
CA ILE A 56 -13.05 12.81 0.35
C ILE A 56 -13.67 11.41 0.53
N ILE A 57 -14.78 11.13 -0.14
CA ILE A 57 -15.45 9.82 -0.12
C ILE A 57 -14.56 8.78 -0.81
N GLU A 58 -13.94 9.14 -1.93
CA GLU A 58 -13.01 8.28 -2.66
C GLU A 58 -11.77 7.96 -1.82
N LYS A 59 -11.14 8.99 -1.22
CA LYS A 59 -10.01 8.83 -0.29
C LYS A 59 -10.40 7.94 0.90
N GLN A 60 -11.55 8.19 1.52
CA GLN A 60 -12.02 7.41 2.67
C GLN A 60 -12.28 5.95 2.30
N GLN A 61 -12.93 5.70 1.15
CA GLN A 61 -13.19 4.35 0.67
C GLN A 61 -11.88 3.60 0.42
N PHE A 62 -10.90 4.25 -0.20
CA PHE A 62 -9.58 3.68 -0.42
C PHE A 62 -8.88 3.25 0.88
N TYR A 63 -8.80 4.15 1.88
CA TYR A 63 -8.14 3.81 3.15
C TYR A 63 -8.94 2.80 3.98
N ASN A 64 -10.27 2.78 3.87
CA ASN A 64 -11.09 1.74 4.48
C ASN A 64 -10.78 0.36 3.90
N ASP A 65 -10.65 0.26 2.57
CA ASP A 65 -10.30 -0.98 1.91
C ASP A 65 -8.87 -1.42 2.24
N LEU A 66 -7.91 -0.48 2.28
CA LEU A 66 -6.55 -0.76 2.72
C LEU A 66 -6.50 -1.27 4.17
N GLN A 67 -7.27 -0.67 5.08
CA GLN A 67 -7.35 -1.12 6.47
C GLN A 67 -7.92 -2.54 6.58
N ARG A 68 -8.95 -2.87 5.78
CA ARG A 68 -9.50 -4.24 5.72
C ARG A 68 -8.46 -5.24 5.23
N VAL A 69 -7.71 -4.90 4.18
CA VAL A 69 -6.61 -5.74 3.67
C VAL A 69 -5.55 -5.93 4.75
N ALA A 70 -5.16 -4.87 5.46
CA ALA A 70 -4.17 -4.95 6.53
C ALA A 70 -4.63 -5.85 7.68
N ASN A 71 -5.87 -5.70 8.15
CA ASN A 71 -6.45 -6.50 9.22
C ASN A 71 -6.51 -7.99 8.82
N ASN A 72 -7.08 -8.29 7.65
CA ASN A 72 -7.19 -9.67 7.15
C ASN A 72 -5.80 -10.32 6.98
N THR A 73 -4.80 -9.54 6.56
CA THR A 73 -3.42 -10.02 6.45
C THR A 73 -2.82 -10.32 7.82
N ALA A 74 -3.00 -9.43 8.79
CA ALA A 74 -2.51 -9.61 10.15
C ALA A 74 -3.14 -10.83 10.85
N GLU A 75 -4.44 -11.08 10.63
CA GLU A 75 -5.14 -12.27 11.14
C GLU A 75 -4.54 -13.59 10.63
N SER A 76 -4.01 -13.59 9.41
CA SER A 76 -3.32 -14.75 8.82
C SER A 76 -1.91 -15.00 9.37
N ARG A 77 -1.46 -14.21 10.35
CA ARG A 77 -0.11 -14.26 10.97
C ARG A 77 1.07 -14.01 10.03
N ARG A 78 0.80 -13.65 8.77
CA ARG A 78 1.82 -13.25 7.79
C ARG A 78 2.41 -11.90 8.17
N LYS A 79 3.69 -11.69 7.90
CA LYS A 79 4.31 -10.37 8.00
C LYS A 79 3.77 -9.50 6.88
N ILE A 80 3.35 -8.28 7.19
CA ILE A 80 2.80 -7.35 6.21
C ILE A 80 3.84 -6.30 5.82
N LEU A 81 3.98 -6.07 4.52
CA LEU A 81 4.72 -4.95 3.96
C LEU A 81 3.75 -4.13 3.09
N ILE A 82 3.40 -2.93 3.53
CA ILE A 82 2.59 -1.99 2.74
C ILE A 82 3.55 -1.01 2.05
N MET A 83 3.48 -0.90 0.73
CA MET A 83 4.41 -0.09 -0.08
C MET A 83 3.75 0.49 -1.32
N GLY A 84 4.34 1.52 -1.90
CA GLY A 84 3.80 2.23 -3.06
C GLY A 84 3.51 3.69 -2.74
N ASP A 85 2.69 4.33 -3.56
CA ASP A 85 2.31 5.73 -3.37
C ASP A 85 1.06 5.82 -2.52
N LEU A 86 1.23 6.26 -1.27
CA LEU A 86 0.12 6.45 -0.33
C LEU A 86 -0.55 7.81 -0.50
N ASN A 87 0.03 8.76 -1.25
CA ASN A 87 -0.42 10.17 -1.32
C ASN A 87 -0.76 10.79 0.05
N SER A 88 -0.21 10.25 1.14
CA SER A 88 -0.48 10.67 2.51
C SER A 88 0.56 11.66 3.01
N ARG A 89 0.12 12.60 3.86
CA ARG A 89 1.00 13.48 4.62
C ARG A 89 1.15 12.96 6.05
N VAL A 90 2.32 12.43 6.39
CA VAL A 90 2.59 11.85 7.73
C VAL A 90 2.89 12.89 8.82
N GLY A 91 3.01 14.17 8.45
CA GLY A 91 3.43 15.25 9.35
C GLY A 91 4.91 15.16 9.75
N ASN A 92 5.35 16.02 10.68
CA ASN A 92 6.75 16.17 11.08
C ASN A 92 7.10 15.58 12.46
N VAL A 93 6.22 14.79 13.05
CA VAL A 93 6.42 14.23 14.40
C VAL A 93 7.29 12.98 14.31
N VAL A 94 8.61 13.17 14.29
CA VAL A 94 9.60 12.08 14.25
C VAL A 94 9.44 11.09 15.43
N ARG A 95 8.93 11.57 16.58
CA ARG A 95 8.74 10.76 17.79
C ARG A 95 7.71 9.64 17.63
N THR A 96 6.63 9.86 16.87
CA THR A 96 5.60 8.84 16.60
C THR A 96 6.03 7.88 15.50
N GLY A 97 6.96 8.29 14.64
CA GLY A 97 7.50 7.43 13.58
C GLY A 97 8.60 6.46 14.05
N HIS A 98 8.97 6.40 15.33
CA HIS A 98 10.06 5.53 15.81
C HIS A 98 11.36 5.62 14.99
N GLY A 99 11.68 6.79 14.43
CA GLY A 99 12.84 7.00 13.57
C GLY A 99 12.67 6.62 12.08
N VAL A 100 11.48 6.18 11.65
CA VAL A 100 11.20 5.86 10.23
C VAL A 100 10.95 7.10 9.36
N ILE A 101 10.77 8.27 9.97
CA ILE A 101 10.56 9.54 9.27
C ILE A 101 11.92 10.21 9.06
N GLY A 102 12.38 10.27 7.81
CA GLY A 102 13.64 10.92 7.43
C GLY A 102 13.58 12.45 7.51
N LYS A 103 14.76 13.09 7.54
CA LYS A 103 14.93 14.56 7.66
C LYS A 103 14.20 15.43 6.62
N TYR A 104 13.80 14.84 5.50
CA TYR A 104 13.10 15.52 4.40
C TYR A 104 11.58 15.30 4.45
N ASN A 105 11.09 14.45 5.36
CA ASN A 105 9.67 14.25 5.59
C ASN A 105 9.18 15.15 6.73
N GLY A 106 8.06 15.81 6.49
CA GLY A 106 7.34 16.55 7.52
C GLY A 106 7.04 17.98 7.11
N GLU A 107 5.82 18.20 6.63
CA GLU A 107 5.27 19.54 6.60
C GLU A 107 5.09 20.05 8.04
N LYS A 108 5.36 21.35 8.24
CA LYS A 108 5.14 22.02 9.53
C LYS A 108 3.65 22.13 9.90
N THR A 109 2.77 21.93 8.92
CA THR A 109 1.34 22.18 9.05
C THR A 109 0.59 20.86 9.16
N ARG A 110 -0.23 20.73 10.21
CA ARG A 110 -1.27 19.71 10.29
C ARG A 110 -2.46 20.18 9.45
N ASN A 111 -3.07 19.27 8.69
CA ASN A 111 -4.45 19.43 8.23
C ASN A 111 -5.40 19.41 9.43
#